data_AF-A0A8C1A9H2-F1
#
_entry.id   AF-A0A8C1A9H2-F1
#
_cell.length_a   1.000
_cell.length_b   1.000
_cell.length_c   1.000
_cell.angle_alpha   90.00
_cell.angle_beta   90.00
_cell.angle_gamma   90.00
#
_symmetry.space_group_name_H-M   'P 1'
#
loop_
_entity.id
_entity.type
_entity.pdbx_description
1 polymer ?
#
loop_
_entity_poly.entity_id
_entity_poly.type
_entity_poly.pdbx_seq_one_letter_code
_entity_poly.pdbx_strand_id
1 'polypeptide(L)'
;MRAAVGILCALTLLVSCSHGARVVSGQTVCQGNPEEPCYKIAYFRDVSSRVAFWEAQDLCEMDGGSLLSIENTAEQKHIEHLLRELSISTSNGASSGSGITDGDFWIGLTRVEDETAQEPGNFVSCPNLYRWTDGSVSQFRNWYADEPSCGGEACVVMYHQPTALAGPGGPYLYQWNDDRCNMKHNFICKYEPESYLVKVQSDTPEGPDVDLSSEEQEERRTSPVDQDENPRLIMPGHSSMLLIYVIIPTIPLLLLILVASGTCCFQMLSKR
;
A
#
# COMPACT_ATOMS: atom_id res chain seq x y z
N MET A 1 -27.38 23.69 26.63
CA MET A 1 -26.03 24.04 26.13
C MET A 1 -24.96 22.99 26.41
N ARG A 2 -25.00 22.19 27.49
CA ARG A 2 -23.99 21.15 27.74
C ARG A 2 -24.14 19.87 26.89
N ALA A 3 -25.36 19.53 26.46
CA ALA A 3 -25.60 18.33 25.62
C ALA A 3 -25.19 18.52 24.14
N ALA A 4 -25.25 19.75 23.61
CA ALA A 4 -24.92 20.04 22.21
C ALA A 4 -23.41 20.02 21.95
N VAL A 5 -22.59 20.34 22.96
CA VAL A 5 -21.13 20.30 22.88
C VAL A 5 -20.60 18.86 22.84
N GLY A 6 -21.26 17.93 23.55
CA GLY A 6 -20.88 16.51 23.53
C GLY A 6 -21.11 15.82 22.18
N ILE A 7 -22.15 16.22 21.45
CA ILE A 7 -22.48 15.66 20.12
C ILE A 7 -21.55 16.21 19.04
N LEU A 8 -21.14 17.49 19.16
CA LEU A 8 -20.19 18.09 18.22
C LEU A 8 -18.80 17.45 18.35
N CYS A 9 -18.35 17.14 19.58
CA CYS A 9 -17.11 16.39 19.80
C CYS A 9 -17.17 14.95 19.25
N ALA A 10 -18.32 14.28 19.34
CA ALA A 10 -18.51 12.94 18.80
C ALA A 10 -18.49 12.92 17.25
N LEU A 11 -19.03 13.95 16.61
CA LEU A 11 -19.01 14.08 15.14
C LEU A 11 -17.63 14.49 14.61
N THR A 12 -16.86 15.29 15.34
CA THR A 12 -15.47 15.61 14.96
C THR A 12 -14.53 14.42 15.14
N LEU A 13 -14.83 13.50 16.07
CA LEU A 13 -14.05 12.27 16.28
C LEU A 13 -14.31 11.19 15.21
N LEU A 14 -15.44 11.25 14.51
CA LEU A 14 -15.77 10.32 13.42
C LEU A 14 -15.24 10.75 12.04
N VAL A 15 -14.69 11.97 11.91
CA VAL A 15 -14.15 12.49 10.65
C VAL A 15 -12.64 12.19 10.49
N SER A 16 -11.98 11.61 11.49
CA SER A 16 -10.53 11.32 11.44
C SER A 16 -10.15 9.90 11.04
N CYS A 17 -11.08 9.05 10.59
CA CYS A 17 -10.75 7.67 10.18
C CYS A 17 -11.20 7.27 8.78
N SER A 18 -11.43 8.22 7.88
CA SER A 18 -11.56 7.91 6.45
C SER A 18 -10.29 8.34 5.72
N HIS A 19 -9.16 7.71 6.05
CA HIS A 19 -8.11 7.52 5.06
C HIS A 19 -8.75 6.60 4.02
N GLY A 20 -9.30 7.20 2.96
CA GLY A 20 -9.87 6.44 1.86
C GLY A 20 -8.83 5.43 1.43
N ALA A 21 -9.19 4.14 1.50
CA ALA A 21 -8.32 3.06 1.10
C ALA A 21 -7.87 3.34 -0.34
N ARG A 22 -6.69 3.93 -0.50
CA ARG A 22 -6.02 3.99 -1.80
C ARG A 22 -5.71 2.55 -2.12
N VAL A 23 -6.46 1.98 -3.05
CA VAL A 23 -6.18 0.63 -3.56
C VAL A 23 -4.75 0.66 -4.08
N VAL A 24 -3.86 0.02 -3.33
CA VAL A 24 -2.46 -0.20 -3.73
C VAL A 24 -2.54 -1.06 -4.99
N SER A 25 -2.34 -0.44 -6.14
CA SER A 25 -2.34 -1.14 -7.42
C SER A 25 -1.15 -2.10 -7.43
N GLY A 26 -1.42 -3.39 -7.18
CA GLY A 26 -0.40 -4.42 -7.14
C GLY A 26 -0.98 -5.77 -6.71
N GLN A 27 -0.77 -6.80 -7.54
CA GLN A 27 -0.98 -8.19 -7.13
C GLN A 27 0.17 -8.61 -6.22
N THR A 28 -0.14 -9.23 -5.08
CA THR A 28 0.89 -9.87 -4.25
C THR A 28 1.45 -11.08 -4.98
N VAL A 29 2.77 -11.13 -5.14
CA VAL A 29 3.50 -12.20 -5.80
C VAL A 29 4.27 -12.98 -4.75
N CYS A 30 3.90 -14.24 -4.58
CA CYS A 30 4.62 -15.23 -3.78
C CYS A 30 5.22 -16.23 -4.77
N GLN A 31 6.51 -16.14 -5.04
CA GLN A 31 7.19 -17.06 -5.94
C GLN A 31 8.25 -17.81 -5.15
N GLY A 32 8.11 -19.13 -5.01
CA GLY A 32 9.04 -19.94 -4.27
C GLY A 32 8.37 -20.93 -3.33
N ASN A 33 9.12 -21.36 -2.31
CA ASN A 33 8.61 -22.21 -1.24
C ASN A 33 7.71 -21.41 -0.28
N PRO A 34 6.84 -22.08 0.50
CA PRO A 34 6.04 -21.42 1.54
C PRO A 34 6.86 -20.63 2.57
N GLU A 35 8.14 -20.97 2.73
CA GLU A 35 9.08 -20.31 3.64
C GLU A 35 9.72 -19.05 3.03
N GLU A 36 9.46 -18.74 1.75
CA GLU A 36 9.96 -17.52 1.11
C GLU A 36 8.94 -16.37 1.24
N PRO A 37 9.42 -15.13 1.45
CA PRO A 37 8.54 -13.99 1.59
C PRO A 37 7.80 -13.66 0.29
N CYS A 38 6.62 -13.06 0.43
CA CYS A 38 5.87 -12.52 -0.70
C CYS A 38 6.13 -11.02 -0.86
N TYR A 39 5.91 -10.51 -2.08
CA TYR A 39 6.11 -9.10 -2.38
C TYR A 39 4.90 -8.49 -3.08
N LYS A 40 4.62 -7.22 -2.80
CA LYS A 40 3.59 -6.44 -3.49
C LYS A 40 4.19 -5.14 -3.99
N ILE A 41 4.18 -4.95 -5.31
CA ILE A 41 4.74 -3.78 -5.97
C ILE A 41 3.62 -2.77 -6.19
N ALA A 42 3.71 -1.62 -5.52
CA ALA A 42 2.76 -0.53 -5.60
C ALA A 42 3.22 0.49 -6.65
N TYR A 43 2.83 0.28 -7.90
CA TYR A 43 3.25 1.15 -9.01
C TYR A 43 2.16 2.13 -9.42
N PHE A 44 2.54 3.42 -9.48
CA PHE A 44 1.69 4.50 -9.92
C PHE A 44 2.34 5.24 -11.09
N ARG A 45 1.69 5.17 -12.25
CA ARG A 45 2.08 5.96 -13.43
C ARG A 45 2.04 7.45 -13.14
N ASP A 46 0.97 7.92 -12.50
CA ASP A 46 0.79 9.34 -12.18
C ASP A 46 1.54 9.70 -10.90
N VAL A 47 2.42 10.70 -10.99
CA VAL A 47 3.24 11.17 -9.85
C VAL A 47 2.37 11.67 -8.69
N SER A 48 1.17 12.21 -8.96
CA SER A 48 0.22 12.66 -7.93
C SER A 48 -0.39 11.52 -7.09
N SER A 49 -0.33 10.29 -7.60
CA SER A 49 -0.82 9.09 -6.91
C SER A 49 0.26 8.44 -6.04
N ARG A 50 1.53 8.79 -6.26
CA ARG A 50 2.66 8.33 -5.45
C ARG A 50 2.62 8.92 -4.02
N VAL A 51 3.38 8.31 -3.11
CA VAL A 51 3.27 8.56 -1.66
C VAL A 51 4.62 8.89 -1.04
N ALA A 52 4.58 9.53 0.13
CA ALA A 52 5.79 9.81 0.92
C ALA A 52 6.29 8.55 1.62
N PHE A 53 7.54 8.55 2.10
CA PHE A 53 8.15 7.36 2.70
C PHE A 53 7.33 6.79 3.87
N TRP A 54 6.98 7.64 4.85
CA TRP A 54 6.20 7.21 6.01
C TRP A 54 4.78 6.79 5.64
N GLU A 55 4.19 7.42 4.62
CA GLU A 55 2.89 7.00 4.08
C GLU A 55 2.99 5.62 3.40
N ALA A 56 4.09 5.31 2.71
CA ALA A 56 4.35 4.00 2.13
C ALA A 56 4.54 2.92 3.22
N GLN A 57 5.28 3.25 4.28
CA GLN A 57 5.45 2.38 5.45
C GLN A 57 4.09 2.01 6.06
N ASP A 58 3.28 3.02 6.39
CA ASP A 58 1.94 2.83 6.97
C ASP A 58 1.06 1.95 6.06
N LEU A 59 1.13 2.15 4.74
CA LEU A 59 0.35 1.37 3.77
C LEU A 59 0.76 -0.10 3.72
N CYS A 60 2.06 -0.42 3.87
CA CYS A 60 2.51 -1.81 3.97
C CYS A 60 2.10 -2.45 5.30
N GLU A 61 2.26 -1.72 6.42
CA GLU A 61 1.90 -2.19 7.76
C GLU A 61 0.40 -2.47 7.89
N MET A 62 -0.44 -1.58 7.37
CA MET A 62 -1.90 -1.77 7.35
C MET A 62 -2.33 -2.99 6.52
N ASP A 63 -1.56 -3.39 5.51
CA ASP A 63 -1.84 -4.58 4.68
C ASP A 63 -1.26 -5.88 5.29
N GLY A 64 -0.61 -5.79 6.45
CA GLY A 64 0.00 -6.91 7.18
C GLY A 64 1.43 -7.24 6.76
N GLY A 65 2.11 -6.35 6.06
CA GLY A 65 3.51 -6.50 5.66
C GLY A 65 4.38 -5.36 6.19
N SER A 66 5.59 -5.25 5.64
CA SER A 66 6.53 -4.17 5.93
C SER A 66 7.03 -3.55 4.63
N LEU A 67 7.50 -2.30 4.67
CA LEU A 67 8.21 -1.74 3.52
C LEU A 67 9.48 -2.56 3.25
N LEU A 68 9.77 -2.83 1.98
CA LEU A 68 10.73 -3.86 1.55
C LEU A 68 12.10 -3.75 2.23
N SER A 69 12.47 -4.75 3.02
CA SER A 69 13.86 -5.03 3.37
C SER A 69 14.54 -5.83 2.25
N ILE A 70 15.84 -5.61 2.01
CA ILE A 70 16.63 -6.46 1.11
C ILE A 70 17.82 -7.01 1.88
N GLU A 71 17.77 -8.30 2.18
CA GLU A 71 18.68 -8.97 3.09
C GLU A 71 19.95 -9.45 2.42
N ASN A 72 19.91 -9.75 1.13
CA ASN A 72 21.04 -10.31 0.41
C ASN A 72 20.93 -10.09 -1.10
N THR A 73 22.01 -10.47 -1.82
CA THR A 73 22.10 -10.34 -3.28
C THR A 73 21.07 -11.20 -4.03
N ALA A 74 20.63 -12.33 -3.49
CA ALA A 74 19.63 -13.16 -4.14
C ALA A 74 18.25 -12.49 -4.08
N GLU A 75 17.88 -11.92 -2.93
CA GLU A 75 16.65 -11.14 -2.77
C GLU A 75 16.65 -9.91 -3.66
N GLN A 76 17.75 -9.14 -3.70
CA GLN A 76 17.90 -8.01 -4.63
C GLN A 76 17.58 -8.44 -6.07
N LYS A 77 18.24 -9.50 -6.57
CA LYS A 77 18.01 -10.02 -7.93
C LYS A 77 16.58 -10.50 -8.16
N HIS A 78 15.94 -11.06 -7.13
CA HIS A 78 14.55 -11.48 -7.21
C HIS A 78 13.62 -10.29 -7.42
N ILE A 79 13.80 -9.20 -6.66
CA ILE A 79 13.04 -7.97 -6.82
C ILE A 79 13.26 -7.35 -8.21
N GLU A 80 14.50 -7.34 -8.71
CA GLU A 80 14.81 -6.88 -10.07
C GLU A 80 14.07 -7.68 -11.15
N HIS A 81 13.96 -9.00 -10.95
CA HIS A 81 13.22 -9.87 -11.85
C HIS A 81 11.72 -9.54 -11.83
N LEU A 82 11.13 -9.36 -10.64
CA LEU A 82 9.71 -8.99 -10.50
C LEU A 82 9.40 -7.67 -11.21
N LEU A 83 10.23 -6.64 -11.04
CA LEU A 83 10.06 -5.35 -11.71
C LEU A 83 10.15 -5.45 -13.23
N ARG A 84 11.06 -6.31 -13.74
CA ARG A 84 11.19 -6.58 -15.17
C ARG A 84 9.97 -7.28 -15.74
N GLU A 85 9.46 -8.30 -15.06
CA GLU A 85 8.25 -9.03 -15.50
C GLU A 85 7.01 -8.14 -15.49
N LEU A 86 6.88 -7.25 -14.50
CA LEU A 86 5.81 -6.24 -14.51
C LEU A 86 5.94 -5.26 -15.69
N SER A 87 7.17 -4.96 -16.11
CA SER A 87 7.41 -4.11 -17.29
C SER A 87 6.98 -4.77 -18.60
N ILE A 88 6.98 -6.11 -18.66
CA ILE A 88 6.64 -6.90 -19.86
C ILE A 88 5.16 -7.31 -19.89
N SER A 89 4.58 -7.69 -18.74
CA SER A 89 3.20 -8.17 -18.66
C SER A 89 2.16 -7.10 -19.04
N THR A 90 2.45 -5.82 -18.81
CA THR A 90 1.58 -4.71 -19.23
C THR A 90 1.64 -4.40 -20.73
N SER A 91 2.54 -5.01 -21.51
CA SER A 91 2.62 -4.81 -22.97
C SER A 91 1.82 -5.83 -23.80
N ASN A 92 1.43 -6.97 -23.22
CA ASN A 92 0.77 -8.06 -23.95
C ASN A 92 -0.77 -7.98 -23.93
N GLY A 93 -1.35 -7.00 -23.23
CA GLY A 93 -2.79 -6.73 -23.20
C GLY A 93 -3.06 -5.28 -23.58
N ALA A 94 -3.56 -5.08 -24.82
CA ALA A 94 -3.98 -3.81 -25.41
C ALA A 94 -2.86 -2.89 -25.96
N SER A 95 -3.12 -2.44 -27.18
CA SER A 95 -2.32 -1.52 -28.00
C SER A 95 -2.08 -0.15 -27.34
N SER A 96 -0.99 -0.03 -26.57
CA SER A 96 -0.19 1.20 -26.39
C SER A 96 1.04 0.86 -25.55
N GLY A 97 2.24 1.17 -26.05
CA GLY A 97 3.52 0.88 -25.39
C GLY A 97 3.57 1.43 -23.95
N SER A 98 3.35 0.56 -22.97
CA SER A 98 3.04 0.95 -21.60
C SER A 98 3.57 -0.07 -20.58
N GLY A 99 4.86 -0.41 -20.68
CA GLY A 99 5.62 -0.94 -19.55
C GLY A 99 5.64 0.03 -18.36
N ILE A 100 6.18 -0.40 -17.20
CA ILE A 100 6.64 0.54 -16.18
C ILE A 100 7.59 1.53 -16.87
N THR A 101 7.28 2.82 -16.83
CA THR A 101 7.97 3.84 -17.62
C THR A 101 9.24 4.28 -16.91
N ASP A 102 9.12 5.14 -15.91
CA ASP A 102 10.18 5.46 -14.96
C ASP A 102 9.48 5.81 -13.64
N GLY A 103 10.11 5.46 -12.52
CA GLY A 103 9.62 5.85 -11.20
C GLY A 103 10.22 4.98 -10.13
N ASP A 104 11.00 5.61 -9.25
CA ASP A 104 11.73 4.93 -8.19
C ASP A 104 10.79 4.36 -7.14
N PHE A 105 11.31 3.41 -6.36
CA PHE A 105 10.56 2.68 -5.36
C PHE A 105 11.16 2.91 -3.99
N TRP A 106 10.34 3.38 -3.05
CA TRP A 106 10.69 3.32 -1.63
C TRP A 106 10.94 1.87 -1.22
N ILE A 107 12.06 1.68 -0.51
CA ILE A 107 12.40 0.46 0.22
C ILE A 107 12.51 0.80 1.71
N GLY A 108 12.39 -0.17 2.60
CA GLY A 108 12.31 0.00 4.05
C GLY A 108 13.61 0.42 4.73
N LEU A 109 14.51 1.15 4.08
CA LEU A 109 15.79 1.59 4.65
C LEU A 109 15.74 3.09 4.94
N THR A 110 16.12 3.48 6.16
CA THR A 110 16.18 4.88 6.57
C THR A 110 17.33 5.15 7.53
N ARG A 111 17.84 6.38 7.53
CA ARG A 111 18.86 6.84 8.47
C ARG A 111 18.21 7.15 9.82
N VAL A 112 18.67 6.49 10.87
CA VAL A 112 18.28 6.85 12.23
C VAL A 112 19.10 8.06 12.64
N GLU A 113 18.43 9.17 12.93
CA GLU A 113 19.06 10.33 13.58
C GLU A 113 19.29 9.99 15.05
N ASP A 114 20.40 9.32 15.33
CA ASP A 114 20.81 9.05 16.70
C ASP A 114 21.58 10.28 17.23
N GLU A 115 20.99 11.04 18.15
CA GLU A 115 21.64 12.20 18.77
C GLU A 115 22.98 11.81 19.45
N THR A 116 23.16 10.54 19.81
CA THR A 116 24.40 10.01 20.40
C THR A 116 25.46 9.58 19.38
N ALA A 117 25.16 9.58 18.07
CA ALA A 117 26.18 9.35 17.03
C ALA A 117 27.14 10.54 16.87
N GLN A 118 26.91 11.64 17.60
CA GLN A 118 27.78 12.80 17.72
C GLN A 118 28.64 12.78 18.99
N GLU A 119 28.97 11.60 19.53
CA GLU A 119 30.05 11.51 20.52
C GLU A 119 31.39 11.90 19.86
N PRO A 120 32.13 12.88 20.41
CA PRO A 120 33.36 13.38 19.81
C PRO A 120 34.44 12.29 19.84
N GLY A 121 34.62 11.59 18.72
CA GLY A 121 35.66 10.58 18.54
C GLY A 121 35.24 9.33 17.79
N ASN A 122 33.94 9.09 17.56
CA ASN A 122 33.47 7.90 16.86
C ASN A 122 32.77 8.27 15.54
N PHE A 123 33.55 8.50 14.49
CA PHE A 123 33.02 8.75 13.15
C PHE A 123 32.42 7.46 12.58
N VAL A 124 31.13 7.23 12.81
CA VAL A 124 30.40 6.15 12.14
C VAL A 124 30.32 6.50 10.65
N SER A 125 30.84 5.61 9.81
CA SER A 125 30.74 5.75 8.35
C SER A 125 29.27 5.88 7.96
N CYS A 126 28.93 6.86 7.13
CA CYS A 126 27.53 7.22 6.88
C CYS A 126 26.61 6.07 6.42
N PRO A 127 27.00 5.17 5.49
CA PRO A 127 26.20 3.99 5.16
C PRO A 127 25.78 3.15 6.37
N ASN A 128 26.57 3.17 7.44
CA ASN A 128 26.32 2.43 8.68
C ASN A 128 25.29 3.11 9.60
N LEU A 129 24.77 4.29 9.24
CA LEU A 129 23.68 4.96 9.97
C LEU A 129 22.28 4.49 9.51
N TYR A 130 22.22 3.77 8.39
CA TYR A 130 20.97 3.29 7.81
C TYR A 130 20.51 1.96 8.41
N ARG A 131 19.23 1.88 8.79
CA ARG A 131 18.56 0.73 9.42
C ARG A 131 17.27 0.39 8.68
N TRP A 132 16.93 -0.89 8.68
CA TRP A 132 15.68 -1.37 8.11
C TRP A 132 14.51 -1.07 9.05
N THR A 133 13.37 -0.62 8.51
CA THR A 133 12.19 -0.21 9.28
C THR A 133 11.44 -1.39 9.87
N ASP A 134 11.58 -2.58 9.29
CA ASP A 134 11.03 -3.84 9.79
C ASP A 134 11.89 -4.47 10.91
N GLY A 135 13.02 -3.87 11.27
CA GLY A 135 13.96 -4.39 12.25
C GLY A 135 14.93 -5.44 11.72
N SER A 136 14.93 -5.73 10.42
CA SER A 136 15.88 -6.63 9.77
C SER A 136 17.33 -6.22 10.07
N VAL A 137 18.19 -7.20 10.38
CA VAL A 137 19.58 -6.95 10.79
C VAL A 137 20.59 -6.96 9.64
N SER A 138 20.12 -7.17 8.40
CA SER A 138 21.00 -7.31 7.25
C SER A 138 21.84 -6.05 6.99
N GLN A 139 23.12 -6.30 6.72
CA GLN A 139 24.11 -5.30 6.32
C GLN A 139 24.29 -5.20 4.79
N PHE A 140 23.50 -5.95 4.02
CA PHE A 140 23.54 -5.86 2.55
C PHE A 140 23.13 -4.47 2.09
N ARG A 141 23.90 -3.87 1.18
CA ARG A 141 23.63 -2.56 0.59
C ARG A 141 23.95 -2.58 -0.90
N ASN A 142 23.08 -1.96 -1.71
CA ASN A 142 23.27 -1.81 -3.15
C ASN A 142 23.27 -0.34 -3.57
N TRP A 143 24.02 0.49 -2.84
CA TRP A 143 24.15 1.93 -3.11
C TRP A 143 24.67 2.20 -4.52
N TYR A 144 24.15 3.26 -5.15
CA TYR A 144 24.75 3.83 -6.34
C TYR A 144 26.13 4.44 -6.01
N ALA A 145 26.97 4.61 -7.04
CA ALA A 145 28.34 5.05 -6.85
C ALA A 145 28.42 6.54 -6.52
N ASP A 146 28.48 6.85 -5.21
CA ASP A 146 28.50 8.18 -4.54
C ASP A 146 27.40 8.32 -3.48
N GLU A 147 26.53 7.32 -3.36
CA GLU A 147 25.46 7.27 -2.36
C GLU A 147 25.85 6.42 -1.13
N PRO A 148 25.23 6.67 0.03
CA PRO A 148 24.27 7.74 0.33
C PRO A 148 24.92 9.12 0.44
N SER A 149 24.13 10.17 0.20
CA SER A 149 24.53 11.58 0.24
C SER A 149 24.81 12.07 1.66
N CYS A 150 24.18 11.46 2.66
CA CYS A 150 24.37 11.74 4.08
C CYS A 150 24.02 13.18 4.49
N GLY A 151 23.30 13.90 3.64
CA GLY A 151 22.86 15.28 3.87
C GLY A 151 21.53 15.35 4.62
N GLY A 152 20.59 16.14 4.10
CA GLY A 152 19.21 16.21 4.59
C GLY A 152 18.30 15.10 4.06
N GLU A 153 18.88 14.12 3.37
CA GLU A 153 18.21 12.94 2.81
C GLU A 153 18.44 11.77 3.75
N ALA A 154 17.38 10.97 3.96
CA ALA A 154 17.38 9.98 5.02
C ALA A 154 16.49 8.76 4.71
N CYS A 155 15.73 8.77 3.62
CA CYS A 155 14.83 7.69 3.23
C CYS A 155 15.27 7.13 1.89
N VAL A 156 15.27 5.81 1.72
CA VAL A 156 15.98 5.20 0.59
C VAL A 156 15.02 4.77 -0.50
N VAL A 157 15.33 5.17 -1.72
CA VAL A 157 14.73 4.63 -2.94
C VAL A 157 15.66 3.65 -3.62
N MET A 158 15.07 2.65 -4.27
CA MET A 158 15.70 1.88 -5.32
C MET A 158 15.32 2.51 -6.67
N TYR A 159 16.33 2.81 -7.48
CA TYR A 159 16.14 3.40 -8.80
C TYR A 159 15.41 2.47 -9.74
N HIS A 160 14.37 2.98 -10.40
CA HIS A 160 13.75 2.32 -11.54
C HIS A 160 13.50 3.32 -12.66
N GLN A 161 14.59 3.65 -13.38
CA GLN A 161 14.58 4.61 -14.47
C GLN A 161 15.26 4.00 -15.72
N PRO A 162 14.62 3.04 -16.42
CA PRO A 162 15.22 2.39 -17.59
C PRO A 162 15.52 3.38 -18.74
N THR A 163 14.90 4.56 -18.77
CA THR A 163 15.19 5.58 -19.79
C THR A 163 16.34 6.52 -19.41
N ALA A 164 16.79 6.50 -18.15
CA ALA A 164 17.85 7.36 -17.67
C ALA A 164 19.20 7.02 -18.34
N LEU A 165 19.94 8.07 -18.73
CA LEU A 165 21.32 7.90 -19.18
C LEU A 165 22.19 7.43 -18.01
N ALA A 166 23.19 6.61 -18.30
CA ALA A 166 24.14 6.17 -17.29
C ALA A 166 24.91 7.37 -16.70
N GLY A 167 25.01 7.40 -15.37
CA GLY A 167 25.83 8.36 -14.65
C GLY A 167 27.29 7.91 -14.49
N PRO A 168 28.09 8.61 -13.67
CA PRO A 168 29.49 8.27 -13.41
C PRO A 168 29.71 6.86 -12.86
N GLY A 169 28.76 6.34 -12.09
CA GLY A 169 28.73 4.97 -11.55
C GLY A 169 28.22 3.90 -12.52
N GLY A 170 27.87 4.28 -13.76
CA GLY A 170 27.16 3.42 -14.69
C GLY A 170 25.63 3.56 -14.59
N PRO A 171 24.86 2.58 -15.09
CA PRO A 171 23.40 2.61 -15.10
C PRO A 171 22.82 2.67 -13.68
N TYR A 172 21.85 3.56 -13.44
CA TYR A 172 21.20 3.71 -12.13
C TYR A 172 20.32 2.51 -11.75
N LEU A 173 19.76 1.83 -12.74
CA LEU A 173 18.71 0.83 -12.59
C LEU A 173 19.01 -0.18 -11.46
N TYR A 174 18.11 -0.27 -10.49
CA TYR A 174 18.12 -1.14 -9.30
C TYR A 174 19.14 -0.81 -8.20
N GLN A 175 19.98 0.20 -8.39
CA GLN A 175 20.85 0.72 -7.33
C GLN A 175 20.09 1.69 -6.43
N TRP A 176 20.65 1.98 -5.25
CA TRP A 176 19.94 2.71 -4.20
C TRP A 176 20.47 4.13 -4.02
N ASN A 177 19.58 5.01 -3.57
CA ASN A 177 19.83 6.42 -3.30
C ASN A 177 19.05 6.85 -2.05
N ASP A 178 19.62 7.67 -1.18
CA ASP A 178 18.85 8.37 -0.15
C ASP A 178 18.20 9.63 -0.74
N ASP A 179 16.95 9.83 -0.39
CA ASP A 179 16.12 10.94 -0.84
C ASP A 179 15.40 11.54 0.38
N ARG A 180 14.75 12.68 0.16
CA ARG A 180 13.97 13.36 1.19
C ARG A 180 12.70 12.56 1.41
N CYS A 181 12.43 12.20 2.65
CA CYS A 181 11.31 11.35 3.03
C CYS A 181 9.92 11.85 2.58
N ASN A 182 9.79 13.14 2.26
CA ASN A 182 8.56 13.75 1.77
C ASN A 182 8.38 13.70 0.24
N MET A 183 9.37 13.23 -0.51
CA MET A 183 9.24 13.00 -1.96
C MET A 183 8.19 11.93 -2.25
N LYS A 184 7.63 11.94 -3.45
CA LYS A 184 6.52 11.06 -3.83
C LYS A 184 7.00 9.99 -4.81
N HIS A 185 7.14 8.75 -4.31
CA HIS A 185 7.62 7.60 -5.08
C HIS A 185 6.64 6.43 -5.07
N ASN A 186 6.91 5.44 -5.92
CA ASN A 186 6.29 4.11 -5.82
C ASN A 186 6.84 3.40 -4.57
N PHE A 187 6.34 2.22 -4.23
CA PHE A 187 6.87 1.47 -3.09
C PHE A 187 6.68 -0.04 -3.27
N ILE A 188 7.43 -0.83 -2.48
CA ILE A 188 7.33 -2.29 -2.47
C ILE A 188 7.13 -2.74 -1.04
N CYS A 189 6.11 -3.58 -0.81
CA CYS A 189 5.89 -4.23 0.48
C CYS A 189 6.43 -5.67 0.44
N LYS A 190 6.98 -6.14 1.56
CA LYS A 190 7.39 -7.51 1.84
C LYS A 190 6.46 -8.12 2.90
N TYR A 191 6.12 -9.39 2.76
CA TYR A 191 5.25 -10.13 3.68
C TYR A 191 5.97 -11.40 4.10
N GLU A 192 6.12 -11.58 5.41
CA GLU A 192 6.71 -12.80 5.97
C GLU A 192 5.79 -14.00 5.78
N PRO A 193 6.35 -15.21 5.66
CA PRO A 193 5.60 -16.44 5.47
C PRO A 193 4.38 -16.63 6.38
N GLU A 194 4.56 -16.42 7.67
CA GLU A 194 3.52 -16.63 8.67
C GLU A 194 2.41 -15.57 8.57
N SER A 195 2.75 -14.35 8.15
CA SER A 195 1.80 -13.24 8.02
C SER A 195 0.82 -13.46 6.85
N TYR A 196 1.28 -14.07 5.74
CA TYR A 196 0.41 -14.31 4.58
C TYR A 196 -0.53 -15.49 4.83
N LEU A 197 -0.07 -16.55 5.49
CA LEU A 197 -0.89 -17.76 5.73
C LEU A 197 -2.12 -17.45 6.59
N VAL A 198 -1.96 -16.58 7.60
CA VAL A 198 -3.05 -16.13 8.46
C VAL A 198 -4.10 -15.34 7.65
N LYS A 199 -3.68 -14.54 6.67
CA LYS A 199 -4.60 -13.77 5.82
C LYS A 199 -5.38 -14.63 4.84
N VAL A 200 -4.70 -15.57 4.16
CA VAL A 200 -5.36 -16.52 3.24
C VAL A 200 -6.39 -17.39 4.00
N GLN A 201 -6.08 -17.79 5.23
CA GLN A 201 -7.04 -18.51 6.08
C GLN A 201 -8.19 -17.63 6.55
N SER A 202 -7.92 -16.36 6.91
CA SER A 202 -8.97 -15.42 7.32
C SER A 202 -9.92 -14.99 6.19
N ASP A 203 -9.47 -15.03 4.94
CA ASP A 203 -10.27 -14.69 3.75
C ASP A 203 -11.09 -15.89 3.21
N THR A 204 -10.92 -17.09 3.79
CA THR A 204 -11.68 -18.29 3.42
C THR A 204 -12.91 -18.42 4.32
N PRO A 205 -14.15 -18.55 3.79
CA PRO A 205 -15.33 -18.80 4.62
C PRO A 205 -15.17 -20.14 5.35
N GLU A 206 -15.06 -20.07 6.67
CA GLU A 206 -14.89 -21.22 7.56
C GLU A 206 -16.11 -22.16 7.45
N GLY A 207 -15.91 -23.30 6.80
CA GLY A 207 -16.81 -24.45 6.86
C GLY A 207 -16.52 -25.28 8.11
N PRO A 208 -17.48 -26.08 8.62
CA PRO A 208 -17.42 -26.61 9.97
C PRO A 208 -16.27 -27.61 10.16
N ASP A 209 -15.56 -27.42 11.27
CA ASP A 209 -14.51 -28.30 11.80
C ASP A 209 -14.91 -29.78 11.77
N VAL A 210 -14.04 -30.63 11.22
CA VAL A 210 -14.07 -32.07 11.49
C VAL A 210 -12.69 -32.49 11.99
N ASP A 211 -12.70 -32.83 13.28
CA ASP A 211 -11.65 -33.44 14.09
C ASP A 211 -11.10 -34.72 13.43
N LEU A 212 -9.78 -34.81 13.36
CA LEU A 212 -9.04 -35.95 12.82
C LEU A 212 -8.81 -36.98 13.93
N SER A 213 -9.62 -38.04 13.93
CA SER A 213 -9.20 -39.32 14.53
C SER A 213 -9.47 -40.48 13.57
N SER A 214 -8.37 -41.14 13.22
CA SER A 214 -8.19 -42.41 12.53
C SER A 214 -9.26 -43.48 12.73
N GLU A 215 -9.66 -44.16 11.65
CA GLU A 215 -9.69 -45.64 11.53
C GLU A 215 -10.01 -46.09 10.10
N GLU A 216 -9.33 -47.15 9.65
CA GLU A 216 -9.47 -47.84 8.36
C GLU A 216 -10.68 -48.79 8.35
N GLN A 217 -11.54 -48.79 7.31
CA GLN A 217 -12.02 -50.00 6.61
C GLN A 217 -13.06 -49.72 5.49
N GLU A 218 -12.66 -50.10 4.28
CA GLU A 218 -13.35 -50.80 3.18
C GLU A 218 -14.90 -50.95 3.16
N GLU A 219 -15.59 -50.40 2.15
CA GLU A 219 -16.36 -51.14 1.10
C GLU A 219 -17.31 -50.24 0.25
N ARG A 220 -17.08 -50.24 -1.07
CA ARG A 220 -18.03 -50.53 -2.17
C ARG A 220 -19.43 -49.84 -2.28
N ARG A 221 -19.62 -49.23 -3.49
CA ARG A 221 -20.81 -49.12 -4.39
C ARG A 221 -21.55 -47.76 -4.55
N THR A 222 -21.33 -47.18 -5.74
CA THR A 222 -22.28 -46.61 -6.75
C THR A 222 -23.38 -45.58 -6.39
N SER A 223 -23.41 -44.52 -7.22
CA SER A 223 -24.35 -43.39 -7.37
C SER A 223 -25.83 -43.78 -7.62
N PRO A 224 -26.81 -42.84 -7.50
CA PRO A 224 -27.13 -41.94 -8.63
C PRO A 224 -27.65 -40.50 -8.29
N VAL A 225 -27.38 -39.58 -9.23
CA VAL A 225 -28.18 -38.45 -9.80
C VAL A 225 -29.52 -38.09 -9.13
N ASP A 226 -29.76 -36.83 -8.72
CA ASP A 226 -30.45 -35.75 -9.48
C ASP A 226 -30.83 -34.53 -8.58
N GLN A 227 -31.16 -33.41 -9.25
CA GLN A 227 -31.89 -32.19 -8.80
C GLN A 227 -31.10 -30.89 -8.54
N ASP A 228 -30.91 -30.16 -9.65
CA ASP A 228 -31.36 -28.78 -9.90
C ASP A 228 -31.97 -27.99 -8.72
N GLU A 229 -31.28 -26.94 -8.24
CA GLU A 229 -31.90 -25.68 -7.82
C GLU A 229 -30.91 -24.51 -7.99
N ASN A 230 -31.32 -23.51 -8.77
CA ASN A 230 -30.63 -22.24 -8.97
C ASN A 230 -31.22 -21.15 -8.06
N PRO A 231 -30.47 -20.55 -7.11
CA PRO A 231 -30.89 -19.32 -6.46
C PRO A 231 -30.32 -18.11 -7.21
N ARG A 232 -31.23 -17.33 -7.81
CA ARG A 232 -30.92 -16.01 -8.39
C ARG A 232 -30.32 -15.10 -7.32
N LEU A 233 -29.04 -14.75 -7.46
CA LEU A 233 -28.45 -13.62 -6.74
C LEU A 233 -29.05 -12.31 -7.25
N ILE A 234 -29.83 -11.67 -6.40
CA ILE A 234 -30.36 -10.33 -6.60
C ILE A 234 -29.17 -9.36 -6.53
N MET A 235 -28.72 -8.89 -7.69
CA MET A 235 -27.85 -7.72 -7.79
C MET A 235 -28.59 -6.49 -7.25
N PRO A 236 -28.09 -5.78 -6.22
CA PRO A 236 -28.58 -4.43 -5.93
C PRO A 236 -28.24 -3.55 -7.14
N GLY A 237 -29.29 -3.10 -7.83
CA GLY A 237 -29.18 -2.35 -9.07
C GLY A 237 -28.37 -1.06 -8.93
N HIS A 238 -27.83 -0.62 -10.07
CA HIS A 238 -27.05 0.61 -10.29
C HIS A 238 -27.79 1.93 -9.91
N SER A 239 -28.99 1.85 -9.32
CA SER A 239 -29.76 3.02 -8.86
C SER A 239 -29.32 3.55 -7.49
N SER A 240 -28.68 2.74 -6.63
CA SER A 240 -28.21 3.18 -5.31
C SER A 240 -27.03 4.16 -5.40
N MET A 241 -26.09 3.90 -6.32
CA MET A 241 -24.91 4.75 -6.51
C MET A 241 -25.25 6.11 -7.13
N LEU A 242 -26.21 6.16 -8.05
CA LEU A 242 -26.66 7.42 -8.66
C LEU A 242 -27.34 8.37 -7.65
N LEU A 243 -28.04 7.84 -6.66
CA LEU A 243 -28.69 8.64 -5.61
C LEU A 243 -27.66 9.36 -4.74
N ILE A 244 -26.53 8.72 -4.43
CA ILE A 244 -25.47 9.30 -3.59
C ILE A 244 -24.80 10.49 -4.30
N TYR A 245 -24.50 10.37 -5.59
CA TYR A 245 -23.89 11.46 -6.38
C TYR A 245 -24.83 12.66 -6.61
N VAL A 246 -26.15 12.49 -6.48
CA VAL A 246 -27.13 13.59 -6.57
C VAL A 246 -27.43 14.20 -5.20
N ILE A 247 -27.51 13.38 -4.13
CA ILE A 247 -27.85 13.86 -2.79
C ILE A 247 -26.69 14.65 -2.17
N ILE A 248 -25.45 14.18 -2.29
CA ILE A 248 -24.29 14.83 -1.65
C ILE A 248 -24.09 16.30 -2.09
N PRO A 249 -24.15 16.66 -3.39
CA PRO A 249 -24.02 18.07 -3.81
C PRO A 249 -25.30 18.89 -3.62
N THR A 250 -26.47 18.27 -3.47
CA THR A 250 -27.74 19.00 -3.26
C THR A 250 -27.96 19.39 -1.80
N ILE A 251 -27.38 18.67 -0.83
CA ILE A 251 -27.47 19.01 0.60
C ILE A 251 -26.91 20.42 0.90
N PRO A 252 -25.68 20.80 0.48
CA PRO A 252 -25.17 22.16 0.68
C PRO A 252 -26.06 23.22 0.04
N LEU A 253 -26.59 22.95 -1.15
CA LEU A 253 -27.45 23.89 -1.88
C LEU A 253 -28.79 24.10 -1.17
N LEU A 254 -29.42 23.02 -0.67
CA LEU A 254 -30.68 23.08 0.07
C LEU A 254 -30.51 23.82 1.40
N LEU A 255 -29.39 23.62 2.10
CA LEU A 255 -29.07 24.37 3.32
C LEU A 255 -28.90 25.87 3.04
N LEU A 256 -28.24 26.24 1.95
CA LEU A 256 -28.11 27.64 1.54
C LEU A 256 -29.47 28.27 1.21
N ILE A 257 -30.36 27.55 0.52
CA ILE A 257 -31.72 28.01 0.21
C ILE A 257 -32.55 28.19 1.48
N LEU A 258 -32.44 27.28 2.46
CA LEU A 258 -33.11 27.40 3.75
C LEU A 258 -32.63 28.61 4.55
N VAL A 259 -31.32 28.87 4.57
CA VAL A 259 -30.75 30.04 5.24
C VAL A 259 -31.17 31.34 4.53
N ALA A 260 -31.15 31.37 3.21
CA ALA A 260 -31.57 32.53 2.42
C ALA A 260 -33.08 32.82 2.58
N SER A 261 -33.93 31.79 2.56
CA SER A 261 -35.38 31.95 2.78
C SER A 261 -35.68 32.33 4.23
N GLY A 262 -35.00 31.74 5.22
CA GLY A 262 -35.14 32.12 6.63
C GLY A 262 -34.75 33.56 6.91
N THR A 263 -33.63 34.03 6.34
CA THR A 263 -33.18 35.42 6.48
C THR A 263 -34.12 36.40 5.76
N CYS A 264 -34.63 36.02 4.58
CA CYS A 264 -35.62 36.81 3.84
C CYS A 264 -36.96 36.91 4.61
N CYS A 265 -37.48 35.80 5.13
CA CYS A 265 -38.70 35.79 5.93
C CYS A 265 -38.54 36.62 7.21
N PHE A 266 -37.39 36.52 7.90
CA PHE A 266 -37.12 37.32 9.08
C PHE A 266 -37.06 38.83 8.77
N GLN A 267 -36.42 39.22 7.65
CA GLN A 267 -36.37 40.61 7.23
C GLN A 267 -37.75 41.17 6.83
N MET A 268 -38.60 40.34 6.21
CA MET A 268 -39.97 40.72 5.84
C MET A 268 -40.90 40.84 7.05
N LEU A 269 -40.72 40.00 8.09
CA LEU A 269 -41.47 40.08 9.34
C LEU A 269 -40.97 41.20 10.26
N SER A 270 -39.68 41.52 10.23
CA SER A 270 -39.09 42.62 11.02
C SER A 270 -39.41 44.00 10.46
N LYS A 271 -39.81 44.10 9.19
CA LYS A 271 -40.23 45.34 8.52
C LYS A 271 -41.73 45.63 8.62
N ARG A 272 -42.49 44.83 9.37
CA ARG A 272 -43.94 45.00 9.56
C ARG A 272 -44.27 45.54 10.95
#